data_AF-A0A6L8EK26-F1
#
_entry.id   AF-A0A6L8EK26-F1
#
_cell.length_a   1.000
_cell.length_b   1.000
_cell.length_c   1.000
_cell.angle_alpha   90.00
_cell.angle_beta   90.00
_cell.angle_gamma   90.00
#
_symmetry.space_group_name_H-M   'P 1'
#
loop_
_entity.id
_entity.type
_entity.pdbx_description
1 polymer ?
#
loop_
_entity_poly.entity_id
_entity_poly.type
_entity_poly.pdbx_seq_one_letter_code
_entity_poly.pdbx_strand_id
1 'polypeptide(L)' 'RTSLPASDRLVTCGGGVPIEVDGRRIGAIGVSGASEKQDEEIAEYALSIL' A
#
# COMPACT_ATOMS: atom_id res chain seq x y z
N ARG A 1 18.81 -5.23 -7.51
CA ARG A 1 18.31 -4.19 -6.58
C ARG A 1 17.28 -4.85 -5.68
N THR A 2 17.63 -5.19 -4.46
CA THR A 2 16.68 -5.28 -3.34
C THR A 2 17.51 -5.21 -2.07
N SER A 3 17.63 -4.01 -1.53
CA SER A 3 18.33 -3.68 -0.28
C SER A 3 17.46 -3.94 0.96
N LEU A 4 16.31 -4.60 0.80
CA LEU A 4 15.35 -4.89 1.86
C LEU A 4 15.42 -6.38 2.23
N PRO A 5 15.36 -6.72 3.53
CA PRO A 5 15.34 -8.11 3.98
C PRO A 5 14.08 -8.81 3.47
N ALA A 6 14.26 -10.01 2.91
CA ALA A 6 13.13 -10.85 2.50
C ALA A 6 12.32 -11.29 3.72
N SER A 7 11.00 -11.15 3.63
CA SER A 7 10.03 -11.62 4.61
C SER A 7 8.84 -12.15 3.83
N ASP A 8 8.24 -13.26 4.30
CA ASP A 8 7.04 -13.84 3.67
C ASP A 8 5.85 -12.88 3.67
N ARG A 9 5.91 -11.81 4.47
CA ARG A 9 4.91 -10.75 4.55
C ARG A 9 5.27 -9.52 3.73
N LEU A 10 6.43 -9.50 3.08
CA LEU A 10 6.87 -8.39 2.24
C LEU A 10 6.43 -8.65 0.80
N VAL A 11 5.56 -7.78 0.31
CA VAL A 11 5.09 -7.77 -1.08
C VAL A 11 5.62 -6.52 -1.75
N THR A 12 6.20 -6.65 -2.95
CA THR A 12 6.87 -5.54 -3.67
C THR A 12 6.09 -5.02 -4.89
N CYS A 13 4.87 -5.51 -5.12
CA CYS A 13 3.95 -4.96 -6.12
C CYS A 13 3.10 -3.81 -5.55
N GLY A 14 2.55 -2.98 -6.42
CA GLY A 14 1.59 -1.92 -6.12
C GLY A 14 0.29 -2.42 -5.48
N GLY A 15 -0.55 -1.47 -5.06
CA GLY A 15 -1.78 -1.73 -4.28
C GLY A 15 -1.65 -1.45 -2.77
N GLY A 16 -0.50 -0.97 -2.31
CA GLY A 16 -0.27 -0.56 -0.93
C GLY A 16 0.00 0.93 -0.78
N VAL A 17 -0.75 1.63 0.08
CA VAL A 17 -0.56 3.07 0.37
C VAL A 17 -0.47 3.35 1.88
N PRO A 18 0.42 4.26 2.34
CA PRO A 18 0.51 4.61 3.75
C PRO A 18 -0.64 5.51 4.21
N ILE A 19 -1.07 5.36 5.46
CA ILE A 19 -2.01 6.28 6.11
C ILE A 19 -1.21 7.25 7.00
N GLU A 20 -1.32 8.54 6.72
CA GLU A 20 -0.66 9.62 7.48
C GLU A 20 -1.71 10.57 8.08
N VAL A 21 -1.64 10.80 9.40
CA VAL A 21 -2.48 11.76 10.12
C VAL A 21 -1.57 12.65 10.96
N ASP A 22 -1.74 13.96 10.86
CA ASP A 22 -0.89 14.96 11.55
C ASP A 22 0.62 14.75 11.32
N GLY A 23 1.00 14.36 10.10
CA GLY A 23 2.40 14.07 9.74
C GLY A 23 2.97 12.79 10.36
N ARG A 24 2.13 11.93 10.93
CA ARG A 24 2.52 10.64 11.53
C ARG A 24 1.91 9.48 10.74
N ARG A 25 2.74 8.50 10.38
CA ARG A 25 2.24 7.22 9.85
C ARG A 25 1.55 6.42 10.95
N ILE A 26 0.27 6.14 10.74
CA ILE A 26 -0.56 5.38 11.67
C ILE A 26 -0.89 3.97 11.14
N GLY A 27 -0.62 3.70 9.87
CA GLY A 27 -0.90 2.42 9.24
C GLY A 27 -0.72 2.45 7.72
N ALA A 28 -1.34 1.50 7.04
CA ALA A 28 -1.37 1.40 5.59
C ALA A 28 -2.66 0.69 5.13
N ILE A 29 -3.07 0.94 3.89
CA ILE A 29 -4.12 0.19 3.19
C ILE A 29 -3.42 -0.71 2.17
N GLY A 30 -3.87 -1.97 2.07
CA GLY A 30 -3.42 -2.91 1.06
C GLY A 30 -4.62 -3.52 0.34
N VAL A 31 -4.63 -3.43 -0.99
CA VAL A 31 -5.63 -4.03 -1.87
C VAL A 31 -4.95 -5.09 -2.73
N SER A 32 -5.63 -6.22 -2.94
CA SER A 32 -5.15 -7.29 -3.79
C SER A 32 -6.33 -8.02 -4.40
N GLY A 33 -6.19 -8.40 -5.68
CA GLY A 33 -7.13 -9.29 -6.36
C GLY A 33 -7.38 -8.93 -7.83
N ALA A 34 -6.88 -7.79 -8.29
CA ALA A 34 -6.98 -7.34 -9.67
C ALA A 34 -5.59 -7.14 -10.30
N SER A 35 -5.51 -6.35 -11.38
CA SER A 35 -4.20 -5.88 -11.86
C SER A 35 -3.57 -4.90 -10.87
N GLU A 36 -2.25 -4.83 -10.82
CA GLU A 36 -1.50 -3.93 -9.93
C GLU A 36 -2.02 -2.49 -9.97
N LYS A 37 -2.31 -1.98 -11.17
CA LYS A 37 -2.86 -0.64 -11.38
C LYS A 37 -4.26 -0.46 -10.77
N GLN A 38 -5.12 -1.46 -10.90
CA GLN A 38 -6.47 -1.41 -10.32
C GLN A 38 -6.41 -1.48 -8.79
N ASP A 39 -5.54 -2.33 -8.25
CA ASP A 39 -5.33 -2.43 -6.81
C ASP A 39 -4.78 -1.10 -6.24
N GLU A 40 -3.87 -0.44 -6.96
CA GLU A 40 -3.36 0.91 -6.63
C GLU A 40 -4.47 1.97 -6.67
N GLU A 41 -5.25 2.06 -7.75
CA GLU A 41 -6.36 3.00 -7.90
C GLU A 41 -7.39 2.86 -6.76
N ILE A 42 -7.70 1.63 -6.34
CA ILE A 42 -8.63 1.36 -5.23
C ILE A 42 -8.00 1.75 -3.88
N ALA A 43 -6.73 1.42 -3.67
CA ALA A 43 -6.02 1.76 -2.43
C ALA A 43 -5.93 3.29 -2.24
N GLU A 44 -5.62 4.03 -3.31
CA GLU A 44 -5.61 5.50 -3.33
C GLU A 44 -7.00 6.08 -3.07
N TYR A 45 -8.04 5.55 -3.72
CA TYR A 45 -9.41 5.98 -3.48
C TYR A 45 -9.81 5.78 -2.01
N ALA A 46 -9.49 4.63 -1.42
CA ALA A 46 -9.75 4.35 -0.01
C ALA A 46 -9.00 5.32 0.92
N LEU A 47 -7.77 5.71 0.58
CA LEU A 47 -7.01 6.72 1.33
C LEU A 47 -7.65 8.11 1.22
N SER A 48 -8.23 8.46 0.07
CA SER A 48 -8.83 9.79 -0.17
C SER A 48 -10.08 10.10 0.66
N ILE A 49 -10.67 9.10 1.32
CA ILE A 49 -11.90 9.21 2.12
C ILE A 49 -11.66 9.07 3.63
N LEU A 50 -10.39 9.02 4.06
CA LEU A 50 -9.96 9.04 5.47
C LEU A 50 -9.69 10.47 5.95
#